data_AF-A0A8T0DNY3-F1
#
_entry.id   AF-A0A8T0DNY3-F1
#
_cell.length_a   1.000
_cell.length_b   1.000
_cell.length_c   1.000
_cell.angle_alpha   90.00
_cell.angle_beta   90.00
_cell.angle_gamma   90.00
#
_symmetry.space_group_name_H-M   'P 1'
#
loop_
_entity.id
_entity.type
_entity.pdbx_description
1 polymer ?
#
loop_
_entity_poly.entity_id
_entity_poly.type
_entity_poly.pdbx_seq_one_letter_code
_entity_poly.pdbx_strand_id
1 'polypeptide(L)'
;MDLLKKIFVRFAVYGTGNATCPLKFTSDSADLCATRVGQSQSFCEAANQCAQLGNNISAIVFLIGRNALKLPVQGLEHWTGVNQLLVHRNALKNGWYDVNPNTPEYTTGSDFQWGPTQPNGEEPVTTYTQILKTYDDYPMVITSAPFPVFCEYGGPLAKTNMGIKFRSTFPVPLTNFVQSNPLFYGCFNEILPKFTPIQCAVA
;
A
#
# COMPACT_ATOMS: atom_id res chain seq x y z
N MET A 1 -39.52 31.83 -3.43
CA MET A 1 -38.53 31.07 -4.23
C MET A 1 -37.62 30.39 -3.22
N ASP A 2 -38.11 29.32 -2.60
CA ASP A 2 -37.45 28.66 -1.47
C ASP A 2 -36.66 27.44 -1.92
N LEU A 3 -35.37 27.43 -1.58
CA LEU A 3 -34.43 26.35 -1.88
C LEU A 3 -34.79 25.09 -1.08
N LEU A 4 -35.11 24.02 -1.81
CA LEU A 4 -35.18 22.65 -1.32
C LEU A 4 -33.84 22.22 -0.68
N LYS A 5 -33.81 22.16 0.66
CA LYS A 5 -32.78 21.41 1.39
C LYS A 5 -33.04 19.91 1.23
N LYS A 6 -32.33 19.27 0.31
CA LYS A 6 -32.28 17.80 0.24
C LYS A 6 -31.39 17.27 1.36
N ILE A 7 -32.01 16.77 2.42
CA ILE A 7 -31.34 15.98 3.46
C ILE A 7 -31.05 14.60 2.86
N PHE A 8 -29.78 14.29 2.63
CA PHE A 8 -29.36 12.93 2.32
C PHE A 8 -29.23 12.15 3.64
N VAL A 9 -30.26 11.37 3.96
CA VAL A 9 -30.19 10.37 5.02
C VAL A 9 -29.40 9.18 4.46
N ARG A 10 -28.18 8.96 4.95
CA ARG A 10 -27.48 7.69 4.74
C ARG A 10 -28.11 6.66 5.67
N PHE A 11 -28.82 5.69 5.11
CA PHE A 11 -29.13 4.46 5.83
C PHE A 11 -27.83 3.66 5.95
N ALA A 12 -27.25 3.64 7.16
CA ALA A 12 -26.27 2.61 7.50
C ALA A 12 -27.04 1.31 7.68
N VAL A 13 -27.03 0.45 6.66
CA VAL A 13 -27.46 -0.94 6.83
C VAL A 13 -26.36 -1.60 7.66
N TYR A 14 -26.57 -1.68 8.97
CA TYR A 14 -25.81 -2.57 9.85
C TYR A 14 -26.25 -4.00 9.55
N GLY A 15 -25.70 -4.56 8.47
CA GLY A 15 -25.75 -5.99 8.24
C GLY A 15 -24.78 -6.65 9.22
N THR A 16 -25.30 -7.38 10.21
CA THR A 16 -24.54 -8.37 10.97
C THR A 16 -24.24 -9.57 10.07
N GLY A 17 -23.41 -9.36 9.04
CA GLY A 17 -22.79 -10.45 8.31
C GLY A 17 -21.42 -10.66 8.93
N ASN A 18 -21.14 -11.87 9.43
CA ASN A 18 -19.75 -12.30 9.54
C ASN A 18 -19.12 -12.01 8.19
N ALA A 19 -18.16 -11.08 8.11
CA ALA A 19 -17.51 -10.73 6.87
C ALA A 19 -16.67 -11.93 6.42
N THR A 20 -17.30 -12.86 5.71
CA THR A 20 -16.62 -14.03 5.16
C THR A 20 -15.74 -13.53 4.03
N CYS A 21 -14.43 -13.69 4.21
CA CYS A 21 -13.48 -13.35 3.17
C CYS A 21 -13.75 -14.12 1.88
N PRO A 22 -13.47 -13.53 0.71
CA PRO A 22 -13.57 -14.23 -0.56
C PRO A 22 -12.72 -15.50 -0.57
N LEU A 23 -13.12 -16.47 -1.40
CA LEU A 23 -12.31 -17.66 -1.69
C LEU A 23 -10.86 -17.23 -2.02
N LYS A 24 -9.88 -17.88 -1.38
CA LYS A 24 -8.42 -17.59 -1.35
C LYS A 24 -7.92 -16.65 -0.24
N PHE A 25 -8.81 -16.03 0.53
CA PHE A 25 -8.43 -15.18 1.67
C PHE A 25 -8.92 -15.78 2.99
N THR A 26 -8.13 -15.57 4.04
CA THR A 26 -8.49 -15.95 5.40
C THR A 26 -8.96 -14.71 6.16
N SER A 27 -10.04 -14.87 6.93
CA SER A 27 -10.49 -13.84 7.87
C SER A 27 -9.69 -14.01 9.15
N ASP A 28 -8.76 -13.08 9.38
CA ASP A 28 -7.87 -13.14 10.54
C ASP A 28 -8.28 -12.14 11.64
N SER A 29 -9.04 -11.11 11.27
CA SER A 29 -9.78 -10.24 12.18
C SER A 29 -11.10 -9.85 11.52
N ALA A 30 -12.07 -9.34 12.30
CA ALA A 30 -13.43 -9.03 11.82
C ALA A 30 -13.46 -8.19 10.53
N ASP A 31 -12.39 -7.43 10.25
CA ASP A 31 -12.29 -6.50 9.11
C ASP A 31 -11.05 -6.71 8.23
N LEU A 32 -10.30 -7.83 8.35
CA LEU A 32 -9.13 -8.10 7.49
C LEU A 32 -9.27 -9.42 6.74
N CYS A 33 -9.19 -9.32 5.42
CA CYS A 33 -9.04 -10.46 4.52
C CYS A 33 -7.65 -10.44 3.90
N ALA A 34 -6.80 -11.37 4.33
CA ALA A 34 -5.43 -11.47 3.85
C ALA A 34 -5.07 -12.90 3.45
N THR A 35 -4.03 -13.05 2.64
CA THR A 35 -3.52 -14.36 2.25
C THR A 35 -2.02 -14.31 1.96
N ARG A 36 -1.32 -15.41 2.25
CA ARG A 36 0.09 -15.57 1.89
C ARG A 36 0.18 -16.12 0.47
N VAL A 37 0.86 -15.41 -0.43
CA VAL A 37 0.96 -15.82 -1.84
C VAL A 37 2.31 -16.40 -2.24
N GLY A 38 3.35 -16.18 -1.42
CA GLY A 38 4.69 -16.66 -1.73
C GLY A 38 5.76 -16.01 -0.88
N GLN A 39 6.95 -15.89 -1.47
CA GLN A 39 8.10 -15.16 -0.95
C GLN A 39 8.74 -14.36 -2.10
N SER A 40 9.50 -13.32 -1.77
CA SER A 40 10.24 -12.53 -2.76
C SER A 40 11.48 -11.87 -2.16
N GLN A 41 12.50 -11.67 -2.99
CA GLN A 41 13.70 -10.89 -2.67
C GLN A 41 13.56 -9.40 -3.01
N SER A 42 12.43 -8.95 -3.57
CA SER A 42 12.23 -7.54 -3.87
C SER A 42 10.83 -7.07 -3.52
N PHE A 43 10.73 -5.81 -3.10
CA PHE A 43 9.45 -5.16 -2.86
C PHE A 43 8.56 -5.16 -4.11
N CYS A 44 9.14 -4.90 -5.28
CA CYS A 44 8.37 -4.81 -6.52
C CYS A 44 7.80 -6.15 -6.98
N GLU A 45 8.56 -7.23 -6.84
CA GLU A 45 8.04 -8.57 -7.11
C GLU A 45 6.97 -8.95 -6.08
N ALA A 46 7.16 -8.62 -4.79
CA ALA A 46 6.13 -8.83 -3.77
C ALA A 46 4.81 -8.09 -4.10
N ALA A 47 4.89 -6.82 -4.48
CA ALA A 47 3.74 -6.03 -4.91
C ALA A 47 3.09 -6.62 -6.19
N ASN A 48 3.91 -7.05 -7.15
CA ASN A 48 3.44 -7.66 -8.39
C ASN A 48 2.72 -9.00 -8.17
N GLN A 49 3.17 -9.85 -7.23
CA GLN A 49 2.45 -11.08 -6.87
C GLN A 49 1.02 -10.77 -6.40
N CYS A 50 0.84 -9.73 -5.57
CA CYS A 50 -0.49 -9.30 -5.13
C CYS A 50 -1.33 -8.72 -6.27
N ALA A 51 -0.73 -7.91 -7.15
CA ALA A 51 -1.41 -7.38 -8.34
C ALA A 51 -1.88 -8.50 -9.28
N GLN A 52 -1.04 -9.51 -9.52
CA GLN A 52 -1.39 -10.69 -10.31
C GLN A 52 -2.54 -11.49 -9.69
N LEU A 53 -2.52 -11.68 -8.36
CA LEU A 53 -3.65 -12.31 -7.67
C LEU A 53 -4.95 -11.51 -7.88
N GLY A 54 -4.90 -10.18 -7.72
CA GLY A 54 -6.04 -9.30 -7.96
C GLY A 54 -6.58 -9.40 -9.39
N ASN A 55 -5.71 -9.39 -10.39
CA ASN A 55 -6.07 -9.59 -11.79
C ASN A 55 -6.76 -10.94 -12.01
N ASN A 56 -6.20 -12.01 -11.45
CA ASN A 56 -6.74 -13.37 -11.59
C ASN A 56 -8.14 -13.56 -10.99
N ILE A 57 -8.52 -12.74 -10.01
CA ILE A 57 -9.85 -12.80 -9.37
C ILE A 57 -10.72 -11.58 -9.66
N SER A 58 -10.27 -10.67 -10.54
CA SER A 58 -10.95 -9.42 -10.87
C SER A 58 -11.32 -8.58 -9.64
N ALA A 59 -10.36 -8.39 -8.73
CA ALA A 59 -10.55 -7.62 -7.51
C ALA A 59 -9.35 -6.74 -7.18
N ILE A 60 -9.57 -5.75 -6.29
CA ILE A 60 -8.51 -4.96 -5.70
C ILE A 60 -7.77 -5.86 -4.71
N VAL A 61 -6.50 -6.13 -4.98
CA VAL A 61 -5.61 -6.88 -4.10
C VAL A 61 -4.26 -6.18 -4.10
N PHE A 62 -3.70 -5.94 -2.93
CA PHE A 62 -2.46 -5.18 -2.77
C PHE A 62 -1.58 -5.78 -1.68
N LEU A 63 -0.29 -5.44 -1.69
CA LEU A 63 0.65 -5.85 -0.64
C LEU A 63 0.22 -5.28 0.70
N ILE A 64 0.11 -6.12 1.73
CA ILE A 64 -0.39 -5.68 3.04
C ILE A 64 0.45 -4.52 3.59
N GLY A 65 -0.19 -3.44 4.02
CA GLY A 65 0.49 -2.24 4.52
C GLY A 65 0.31 -2.07 6.02
N ARG A 66 -0.47 -1.06 6.41
CA ARG A 66 -0.73 -0.70 7.82
C ARG A 66 -1.41 -1.79 8.65
N ASN A 67 -1.99 -2.80 7.99
CA ASN A 67 -2.68 -3.90 8.65
C ASN A 67 -1.77 -5.11 8.92
N ALA A 68 -0.47 -5.05 8.61
CA ALA A 68 0.47 -6.15 8.83
C ALA A 68 0.45 -6.68 10.29
N LEU A 69 0.28 -5.78 11.26
CA LEU A 69 0.16 -6.12 12.69
C LEU A 69 -1.03 -7.02 13.06
N LYS A 70 -2.03 -7.12 12.18
CA LYS A 70 -3.23 -7.94 12.38
C LYS A 70 -3.08 -9.36 11.82
N LEU A 71 -1.98 -9.66 11.11
CA LEU A 71 -1.73 -11.01 10.60
C LEU A 71 -1.45 -11.98 11.76
N PRO A 72 -2.05 -13.19 11.77
CA PRO A 72 -1.91 -14.17 12.86
C PRO A 72 -0.67 -15.05 12.68
N VAL A 73 0.39 -14.52 12.06
CA VAL A 73 1.56 -15.30 11.63
C VAL A 73 2.67 -15.15 12.67
N GLN A 74 3.20 -16.28 13.14
CA GLN A 74 4.32 -16.27 14.08
C GLN A 74 5.66 -16.16 13.34
N GLY A 75 6.55 -15.31 13.86
CA GLY A 75 8.01 -15.41 13.67
C GLY A 75 8.61 -14.96 12.34
N LEU A 76 7.83 -14.38 11.41
CA LEU A 76 8.36 -13.98 10.10
C LEU A 76 8.32 -12.46 9.90
N GLU A 77 9.50 -11.90 9.64
CA GLU A 77 9.64 -10.62 8.96
C GLU A 77 9.09 -10.76 7.53
N HIS A 78 8.31 -9.77 7.08
CA HIS A 78 7.71 -9.79 5.75
C HIS A 78 7.62 -8.40 5.14
N TRP A 79 7.52 -8.36 3.80
CA TRP A 79 7.32 -7.12 3.06
C TRP A 79 6.01 -6.44 3.44
N THR A 80 6.01 -5.11 3.50
CA THR A 80 4.78 -4.33 3.63
C THR A 80 4.65 -3.29 2.53
N GLY A 81 3.42 -2.92 2.22
CA GLY A 81 3.07 -1.88 1.27
C GLY A 81 3.33 -0.45 1.76
N VAL A 82 3.81 -0.24 2.99
CA VAL A 82 4.16 1.10 3.47
C VAL A 82 5.52 1.52 2.90
N ASN A 83 5.60 2.69 2.27
CA ASN A 83 6.79 3.15 1.57
C ASN A 83 6.87 4.69 1.47
N GLN A 84 8.04 5.19 1.07
CA GLN A 84 8.32 6.60 0.82
C GLN A 84 8.79 6.86 -0.63
N LEU A 85 8.37 6.01 -1.58
CA LEU A 85 8.78 6.11 -2.99
C LEU A 85 8.27 7.37 -3.67
N LEU A 86 7.07 7.85 -3.29
CA LEU A 86 6.47 9.05 -3.87
C LEU A 86 7.11 10.34 -3.33
N VAL A 87 7.37 10.41 -2.03
CA VAL A 87 7.99 11.57 -1.39
C VAL A 87 8.96 11.09 -0.32
N HIS A 88 10.23 11.40 -0.49
CA HIS A 88 11.28 11.08 0.46
C HIS A 88 11.05 11.79 1.80
N ARG A 89 11.19 11.04 2.90
CA ARG A 89 10.91 11.45 4.29
C ARG A 89 12.16 11.44 5.17
N ASN A 90 13.33 11.04 4.68
CA ASN A 90 14.50 10.78 5.52
C ASN A 90 14.09 9.91 6.75
N ALA A 91 14.58 10.22 7.94
CA ALA A 91 14.22 9.56 9.20
C ALA A 91 12.87 10.01 9.81
N LEU A 92 12.01 10.73 9.06
CA LEU A 92 10.71 11.14 9.59
C LEU A 92 9.77 9.94 9.67
N LYS A 93 9.20 9.72 10.86
CA LYS A 93 8.20 8.68 11.14
C LYS A 93 6.85 8.92 10.45
N ASN A 94 6.52 10.19 10.20
CA ASN A 94 5.23 10.59 9.64
C ASN A 94 5.33 10.76 8.12
N GLY A 95 4.25 10.47 7.42
CA GLY A 95 4.12 10.81 6.01
C GLY A 95 4.50 9.71 5.01
N TRP A 96 4.72 8.47 5.47
CA TRP A 96 4.93 7.31 4.59
C TRP A 96 3.59 6.82 4.07
N TYR A 97 3.51 6.52 2.77
CA TYR A 97 2.27 6.13 2.11
C TYR A 97 2.03 4.63 2.19
N ASP A 98 0.77 4.25 2.22
CA ASP A 98 0.33 2.87 2.06
C ASP A 98 -0.14 2.65 0.61
N VAL A 99 0.12 1.47 0.05
CA VAL A 99 -0.31 1.08 -1.32
C VAL A 99 -1.81 0.79 -1.42
N ASN A 100 -2.56 0.83 -0.30
CA ASN A 100 -4.00 0.61 -0.32
C ASN A 100 -4.73 1.66 -1.19
N PRO A 101 -5.27 1.28 -2.36
CA PRO A 101 -5.85 2.23 -3.31
C PRO A 101 -7.20 2.79 -2.86
N ASN A 102 -7.84 2.20 -1.83
CA ASN A 102 -9.10 2.69 -1.27
C ASN A 102 -8.90 3.89 -0.34
N THR A 103 -7.67 4.14 0.10
CA THR A 103 -7.31 5.23 1.02
C THR A 103 -5.98 5.86 0.59
N PRO A 104 -5.90 6.41 -0.63
CA PRO A 104 -4.65 6.91 -1.20
C PRO A 104 -4.08 8.13 -0.45
N GLU A 105 -4.89 8.77 0.39
CA GLU A 105 -4.47 9.88 1.25
C GLU A 105 -3.83 9.44 2.56
N TYR A 106 -3.88 8.15 2.90
CA TYR A 106 -3.32 7.68 4.15
C TYR A 106 -1.81 7.84 4.17
N THR A 107 -1.32 8.36 5.28
CA THR A 107 0.09 8.35 5.61
C THR A 107 0.31 7.95 7.05
N THR A 108 1.48 7.38 7.36
CA THR A 108 1.88 7.10 8.75
C THR A 108 1.80 8.34 9.62
N GLY A 109 1.28 8.14 10.83
CA GLY A 109 1.23 9.14 11.89
C GLY A 109 1.98 8.69 13.14
N SER A 110 1.74 9.37 14.26
CA SER A 110 2.36 9.07 15.55
C SER A 110 1.97 7.71 16.14
N ASP A 111 0.87 7.14 15.67
CA ASP A 111 0.33 5.84 16.07
C ASP A 111 0.99 4.65 15.34
N PHE A 112 1.79 4.92 14.30
CA PHE A 112 2.49 3.89 13.54
C PHE A 112 3.67 3.31 14.33
N GLN A 113 3.71 1.98 14.45
CA GLN A 113 4.64 1.26 15.32
C GLN A 113 6.00 1.06 14.65
N TRP A 114 6.81 2.10 14.57
CA TRP A 114 8.18 1.99 14.09
C TRP A 114 9.09 1.24 15.07
N GLY A 115 10.10 0.55 14.54
CA GLY A 115 11.19 -0.02 15.33
C GLY A 115 11.93 1.03 16.17
N PRO A 116 12.63 0.62 17.25
CA PRO A 116 13.30 1.55 18.17
C PRO A 116 14.26 2.55 17.49
N THR A 117 14.85 2.16 16.36
CA THR A 117 15.81 2.96 15.59
C THR A 117 15.31 3.33 14.19
N GLN A 118 14.03 3.07 13.89
CA GLN A 118 13.48 3.21 12.55
C GLN A 118 12.42 4.34 12.45
N PRO A 119 12.19 4.90 11.26
CA PRO A 119 13.03 4.72 10.07
C PRO A 119 14.39 5.42 10.26
N ASN A 120 15.46 4.82 9.75
CA ASN A 120 16.80 5.43 9.76
C ASN A 120 16.98 6.43 8.60
N GLY A 121 16.12 6.36 7.58
CA GLY A 121 16.03 7.30 6.47
C GLY A 121 16.84 6.93 5.23
N GLU A 122 17.50 5.78 5.21
CA GLU A 122 18.31 5.31 4.10
C GLU A 122 17.49 4.51 3.08
N GLU A 123 16.31 4.04 3.49
CA GLU A 123 15.64 2.93 2.84
C GLU A 123 14.20 3.28 2.41
N PRO A 124 13.76 2.90 1.20
CA PRO A 124 12.54 3.44 0.59
C PRO A 124 11.24 2.73 0.95
N VAL A 125 11.32 1.48 1.41
CA VAL A 125 10.16 0.60 1.67
C VAL A 125 10.24 0.09 3.09
N THR A 126 9.27 -0.73 3.50
CA THR A 126 9.24 -1.25 4.87
C THR A 126 9.04 -2.76 4.92
N THR A 127 9.54 -3.33 6.00
CA THR A 127 9.19 -4.68 6.46
C THR A 127 8.44 -4.58 7.78
N TYR A 128 7.76 -5.66 8.17
CA TYR A 128 7.15 -5.78 9.48
C TYR A 128 7.66 -7.02 10.19
N THR A 129 8.18 -6.83 11.39
CA THR A 129 8.71 -7.90 12.25
C THR A 129 7.67 -8.28 13.29
N GLN A 130 7.08 -9.48 13.17
CA GLN A 130 6.04 -9.97 14.09
C GLN A 130 6.51 -10.13 15.54
N ILE A 131 7.78 -10.46 15.77
CA ILE A 131 8.34 -10.65 17.13
C ILE A 131 8.32 -9.33 17.91
N LEU A 132 8.75 -8.25 17.26
CA LEU A 132 8.83 -6.92 17.86
C LEU A 132 7.55 -6.12 17.69
N LYS A 133 6.68 -6.54 16.77
CA LYS A 133 5.47 -5.85 16.33
C LYS A 133 5.75 -4.44 15.79
N THR A 134 6.84 -4.32 15.04
CA THR A 134 7.32 -3.05 14.52
C THR A 134 7.55 -3.09 13.02
N TYR A 135 7.48 -1.91 12.42
CA TYR A 135 7.89 -1.64 11.07
C TYR A 135 9.31 -1.07 11.05
N ASP A 136 10.09 -1.56 10.10
CA ASP A 136 11.45 -1.10 9.85
C ASP A 136 11.53 -0.63 8.40
N ASP A 137 12.27 0.44 8.11
CA ASP A 137 12.61 0.75 6.73
C ASP A 137 13.60 -0.31 6.21
N TYR A 138 13.52 -0.58 4.90
CA TYR A 138 14.23 -1.67 4.26
C TYR A 138 14.57 -1.37 2.78
N PRO A 139 15.66 -1.94 2.23
CA PRO A 139 16.00 -1.76 0.81
C PRO A 139 14.96 -2.38 -0.12
N MET A 140 14.89 -1.87 -1.36
CA MET A 140 13.98 -2.41 -2.40
C MET A 140 14.25 -3.87 -2.77
N VAL A 141 15.51 -4.30 -2.65
CA VAL A 141 16.00 -5.62 -3.06
C VAL A 141 16.96 -6.13 -1.98
N ILE A 142 16.82 -7.40 -1.63
CA ILE A 142 17.56 -8.05 -0.54
C ILE A 142 18.39 -9.20 -1.11
N THR A 143 19.58 -9.40 -0.57
CA THR A 143 20.48 -10.49 -0.99
C THR A 143 20.36 -11.73 -0.10
N SER A 144 19.64 -11.61 1.02
CA SER A 144 19.35 -12.68 1.96
C SER A 144 18.18 -13.57 1.49
N ALA A 145 17.75 -14.47 2.38
CA ALA A 145 16.57 -15.30 2.16
C ALA A 145 15.33 -14.43 1.86
N PRO A 146 14.45 -14.87 0.93
CA PRO A 146 13.30 -14.09 0.50
C PRO A 146 12.25 -13.97 1.61
N PHE A 147 11.68 -12.78 1.72
CA PHE A 147 10.64 -12.51 2.70
C PHE A 147 9.26 -12.98 2.21
N PRO A 148 8.39 -13.48 3.11
CA PRO A 148 7.01 -13.78 2.78
C PRO A 148 6.26 -12.59 2.19
N VAL A 149 5.32 -12.90 1.31
CA VAL A 149 4.43 -11.94 0.68
C VAL A 149 3.00 -12.20 1.15
N PHE A 150 2.40 -11.20 1.78
CA PHE A 150 1.01 -11.21 2.22
C PHE A 150 0.22 -10.16 1.45
N CYS A 151 -0.90 -10.57 0.89
CA CYS A 151 -1.78 -9.69 0.13
C CYS A 151 -3.07 -9.45 0.88
N GLU A 152 -3.52 -8.19 0.90
CA GLU A 152 -4.78 -7.75 1.46
C GLU A 152 -5.83 -7.60 0.35
N TYR A 153 -7.04 -8.08 0.61
CA TYR A 153 -8.20 -7.90 -0.26
C TYR A 153 -8.84 -6.53 -0.02
N GLY A 154 -8.82 -5.68 -1.04
CA GLY A 154 -9.40 -4.34 -1.02
C GLY A 154 -10.85 -4.24 -1.48
N GLY A 155 -11.49 -5.35 -1.84
CA GLY A 155 -12.85 -5.33 -2.40
C GLY A 155 -12.91 -5.57 -3.91
N PRO A 156 -14.12 -5.67 -4.46
CA PRO A 156 -14.32 -5.83 -5.90
C PRO A 156 -13.85 -4.59 -6.66
N LEU A 157 -13.42 -4.76 -7.91
CA LEU A 157 -13.17 -3.62 -8.80
C LEU A 157 -14.47 -2.82 -8.97
N ALA A 158 -14.39 -1.49 -8.79
CA ALA A 158 -15.55 -0.62 -8.93
C ALA A 158 -16.09 -0.71 -10.37
N LYS A 159 -17.35 -1.14 -10.51
CA LYS A 159 -18.04 -1.25 -11.82
C LYS A 159 -18.56 0.10 -12.34
N THR A 160 -18.42 1.17 -11.58
CA THR A 160 -18.95 2.50 -11.91
C THR A 160 -17.90 3.57 -11.63
N ASN A 161 -17.99 4.69 -12.35
CA ASN A 161 -17.13 5.87 -12.16
C ASN A 161 -17.07 6.25 -10.68
N MET A 162 -15.99 5.85 -10.01
CA MET A 162 -15.71 6.30 -8.67
C MET A 162 -15.62 7.83 -8.73
N GLY A 163 -16.46 8.50 -7.95
CA GLY A 163 -16.35 9.94 -7.77
C GLY A 163 -15.05 10.22 -7.02
N ILE A 164 -13.94 10.33 -7.76
CA ILE A 164 -12.66 10.77 -7.23
C ILE A 164 -12.87 12.20 -6.76
N LYS A 165 -12.89 12.39 -5.44
CA LYS A 165 -12.95 13.73 -4.87
C LYS A 165 -11.59 14.37 -5.04
N PHE A 166 -11.44 15.17 -6.09
CA PHE A 166 -10.31 16.07 -6.22
C PHE A 166 -10.32 17.04 -5.03
N ARG A 167 -9.29 16.96 -4.19
CA ARG A 167 -9.08 17.86 -3.07
C ARG A 167 -7.94 18.80 -3.45
N SER A 168 -7.96 20.03 -2.98
CA SER A 168 -6.85 20.96 -3.20
C SER A 168 -5.52 20.46 -2.63
N THR A 169 -5.57 19.52 -1.67
CA THR A 169 -4.41 18.90 -1.03
C THR A 169 -4.06 17.52 -1.58
N PHE A 170 -4.79 17.00 -2.58
CA PHE A 170 -4.56 15.68 -3.16
C PHE A 170 -4.87 15.62 -4.68
N PRO A 171 -3.96 15.11 -5.52
CA PRO A 171 -2.67 14.49 -5.17
C PRO A 171 -1.68 15.47 -4.56
N VAL A 172 -0.75 14.96 -3.75
CA VAL A 172 0.30 15.79 -3.12
C VAL A 172 1.12 16.48 -4.22
N PRO A 173 1.39 17.80 -4.12
CA PRO A 173 2.28 18.45 -5.06
C PRO A 173 3.68 17.83 -4.97
N LEU A 174 4.17 17.33 -6.11
CA LEU A 174 5.54 16.82 -6.21
C LEU A 174 6.48 17.96 -6.56
N THR A 175 7.50 18.17 -5.75
CA THR A 175 8.56 19.15 -6.03
C THR A 175 9.55 18.62 -7.06
N ASN A 176 9.74 17.31 -7.12
CA ASN A 176 10.59 16.62 -8.08
C ASN A 176 9.79 15.50 -8.75
N PHE A 177 9.57 15.61 -10.06
CA PHE A 177 8.94 14.56 -10.86
C PHE A 177 9.90 13.45 -11.25
N VAL A 178 11.21 13.73 -11.21
CA VAL A 178 12.27 12.79 -11.54
C VAL A 178 12.99 12.40 -10.26
N GLN A 179 12.84 11.14 -9.86
CA GLN A 179 13.66 10.56 -8.80
C GLN A 179 15.09 10.42 -9.32
N SER A 180 16.05 11.04 -8.65
CA SER A 180 17.47 10.97 -9.02
C SER A 180 18.25 9.92 -8.24
N ASN A 181 17.71 9.47 -7.09
CA ASN A 181 18.34 8.42 -6.30
C ASN A 181 17.87 7.05 -6.78
N PRO A 182 18.77 6.21 -7.36
CA PRO A 182 18.42 4.90 -7.87
C PRO A 182 17.90 3.94 -6.80
N LEU A 183 18.25 4.16 -5.52
CA LEU A 183 17.72 3.36 -4.42
C LEU A 183 16.22 3.56 -4.23
N PHE A 184 15.68 4.72 -4.63
CA PHE A 184 14.28 5.10 -4.46
C PHE A 184 13.48 4.97 -5.76
N TYR A 185 14.02 4.25 -6.75
CA TYR A 185 13.28 3.93 -7.95
C TYR A 185 12.12 3.00 -7.59
N GLY A 186 10.92 3.40 -7.98
CA GLY A 186 9.72 2.58 -7.83
C GLY A 186 9.71 1.38 -8.76
N CYS A 187 8.56 0.73 -8.86
CA CYS A 187 8.39 -0.48 -9.64
C CYS A 187 8.08 -0.15 -11.11
N PHE A 188 9.14 0.07 -11.90
CA PHE A 188 9.03 0.29 -13.33
C PHE A 188 9.06 -1.04 -14.10
N ASN A 189 8.11 -1.26 -15.01
CA ASN A 189 8.13 -2.42 -15.92
C ASN A 189 9.21 -2.27 -17.00
N GLU A 190 9.46 -1.05 -17.44
CA GLU A 190 10.48 -0.71 -18.44
C GLU A 190 11.18 0.59 -18.04
N ILE A 191 12.51 0.56 -18.03
CA ILE A 191 13.31 1.79 -17.97
C ILE A 191 13.68 2.11 -19.41
N LEU A 192 12.88 2.94 -20.06
CA LEU A 192 13.13 3.33 -21.45
C LEU A 192 14.38 4.20 -21.50
N PRO A 193 15.45 3.78 -22.21
CA PRO A 193 16.65 4.58 -22.31
C PRO A 193 16.36 5.78 -23.21
N LYS A 194 16.33 6.99 -22.63
CA LYS A 194 16.38 8.29 -23.33
C LYS A 194 15.06 8.77 -23.95
N PHE A 195 14.04 8.99 -23.13
CA PHE A 195 13.00 9.95 -23.48
C PHE A 195 13.26 11.29 -22.78
N THR A 196 13.22 12.38 -23.54
CA THR A 196 13.13 13.72 -22.96
C THR A 196 11.78 13.87 -22.25
N PRO A 197 11.63 14.73 -21.23
CA PRO A 197 10.36 14.93 -20.53
C PRO A 197 9.16 15.18 -21.45
N ILE A 198 9.40 15.81 -22.61
CA ILE A 198 8.40 16.06 -23.65
C ILE A 198 7.82 14.75 -24.19
N GLN A 199 8.66 13.74 -24.46
CA GLN A 199 8.22 12.50 -25.08
C GLN A 199 7.39 11.63 -24.13
N CYS A 200 7.56 11.77 -22.81
CA CYS A 200 6.69 11.14 -21.81
C CYS A 200 5.31 11.81 -21.68
N ALA A 201 5.16 13.07 -22.12
CA ALA A 201 3.91 13.82 -22.00
C ALA A 201 2.94 13.61 -23.19
N VAL A 202 3.41 12.99 -24.28
CA VAL A 202 2.64 12.76 -25.51
C VAL A 202 2.35 11.29 -25.78
N ALA A 203 2.78 10.39 -24.88
CA ALA A 203 2.55 8.95 -24.98
C ALA A 203 1.20 8.53 -24.40
#